data_AF-A0A5M3MDR7-F1
#
_entry.id   AF-A0A5M3MDR7-F1
#
_cell.length_a   1.000
_cell.length_b   1.000
_cell.length_c   1.000
_cell.angle_alpha   90.00
_cell.angle_beta   90.00
_cell.angle_gamma   90.00
#
_symmetry.space_group_name_H-M   'P 1'
#
loop_
_entity.id
_entity.type
_entity.pdbx_description
1 polymer ?
#
loop_
_entity_poly.entity_id
_entity_poly.type
_entity_poly.pdbx_seq_one_letter_code
_entity_poly.pdbx_strand_id
1 'polypeptide(L)'
;MLEERMAVQPEVEESFKPKRVQLSIINTVEAPFFPSTEWLNIIQGASVNLDIVSASINSSAVSNQHVTDIGNILELMLKGSDKLQTITQHRPWITVQTYTINAYKFVFPWHLAELTNYLRHISQLFNSTISAAHPQVAAYDCTV
;
A
#
# COMPACT_ATOMS: atom_id res chain seq x y z
N MET A 1 -41.17 40.98 -18.82
CA MET A 1 -41.27 40.03 -17.69
C MET A 1 -41.50 38.66 -18.28
N LEU A 2 -40.44 37.83 -18.33
CA LEU A 2 -40.49 36.37 -18.40
C LEU A 2 -39.04 35.90 -18.35
N GLU A 3 -38.56 35.63 -17.13
CA GLU A 3 -37.30 34.95 -16.86
C GLU A 3 -37.46 33.48 -17.24
N GLU A 4 -36.89 33.08 -18.37
CA GLU A 4 -36.74 31.66 -18.71
C GLU A 4 -35.46 31.16 -18.03
N ARG A 5 -35.65 30.56 -16.85
CA ARG A 5 -34.59 29.89 -16.10
C ARG A 5 -34.09 28.69 -16.91
N MET A 6 -32.92 28.85 -17.52
CA MET A 6 -32.13 27.73 -18.01
C MET A 6 -31.80 26.80 -16.84
N ALA A 7 -32.42 25.62 -16.83
CA ALA A 7 -32.16 24.59 -15.86
C ALA A 7 -30.70 24.14 -15.99
N VAL A 8 -29.90 24.48 -14.96
CA VAL A 8 -28.60 23.88 -14.73
C VAL A 8 -28.84 22.38 -14.51
N GLN A 9 -28.36 21.55 -15.43
CA GLN A 9 -28.32 20.11 -15.24
C GLN A 9 -27.47 19.82 -13.99
N PRO A 10 -27.91 18.97 -13.05
CA PRO A 10 -27.06 18.57 -11.95
C PRO A 10 -25.92 17.73 -12.53
N GLU A 11 -24.73 18.31 -12.58
CA GLU A 11 -23.49 17.59 -12.80
C GLU A 11 -23.43 16.50 -11.73
N VAL A 12 -23.52 15.24 -12.17
CA VAL A 12 -23.44 14.08 -11.28
C VAL A 12 -22.01 14.05 -10.77
N GLU A 13 -21.78 14.71 -9.64
CA GLU A 13 -20.57 14.53 -8.85
C GLU A 13 -20.59 13.09 -8.34
N GLU A 14 -20.06 12.17 -9.15
CA GLU A 14 -19.91 10.77 -8.79
C GLU A 14 -18.90 10.73 -7.64
N SER A 15 -19.44 10.83 -6.42
CA SER A 15 -18.65 10.80 -5.18
C SER A 15 -17.61 9.68 -5.24
N PHE A 16 -16.34 10.05 -5.19
CA PHE A 16 -15.24 9.11 -5.12
C PHE A 16 -15.45 8.16 -3.94
N LYS A 17 -15.52 6.86 -4.22
CA LYS A 17 -15.77 5.80 -3.22
C LYS A 17 -14.55 4.89 -3.11
N PRO A 18 -13.54 5.27 -2.30
CA PRO A 18 -12.28 4.52 -2.16
C PRO A 18 -12.47 3.02 -1.90
N LYS A 19 -13.45 2.65 -1.06
CA LYS A 19 -13.76 1.24 -0.75
C LYS A 19 -14.23 0.44 -1.96
N ARG A 20 -14.95 1.07 -2.91
CA ARG A 20 -15.38 0.39 -4.14
C ARG A 20 -14.19 0.13 -5.07
N VAL A 21 -13.31 1.12 -5.21
CA VAL A 21 -12.07 1.01 -6.01
C VAL A 21 -11.16 -0.07 -5.43
N GLN A 22 -11.01 -0.09 -4.10
CA GLN A 22 -10.25 -1.11 -3.40
C GLN A 22 -10.77 -2.52 -3.67
N LEU A 23 -12.09 -2.74 -3.60
CA LEU A 23 -12.70 -4.04 -3.90
C LEU A 23 -12.49 -4.44 -5.37
N SER A 24 -12.55 -3.51 -6.32
CA SER A 24 -12.24 -3.84 -7.72
C SER A 24 -10.77 -4.23 -7.91
N ILE A 25 -9.84 -3.59 -7.21
CA ILE A 25 -8.41 -3.91 -7.27
C ILE A 25 -8.15 -5.31 -6.70
N ILE A 26 -8.62 -5.58 -5.48
CA ILE A 26 -8.38 -6.88 -4.80
C ILE A 26 -8.99 -8.06 -5.56
N ASN A 27 -10.07 -7.84 -6.31
CA ASN A 27 -10.70 -8.88 -7.13
C ASN A 27 -10.04 -9.05 -8.52
N THR A 28 -9.05 -8.24 -8.87
CA THR A 28 -8.32 -8.37 -10.14
C THR A 28 -7.23 -9.42 -10.01
N VAL A 29 -7.22 -10.38 -10.93
CA VAL A 29 -6.30 -11.55 -10.90
C VAL A 29 -4.81 -11.13 -10.89
N GLU A 30 -4.47 -10.02 -11.54
CA GLU A 30 -3.10 -9.52 -11.64
C GLU A 30 -2.69 -8.58 -10.49
N ALA A 31 -3.60 -8.30 -9.55
CA ALA A 31 -3.27 -7.41 -8.43
C ALA A 31 -2.21 -8.05 -7.53
N PRO A 32 -1.11 -7.34 -7.22
CA PRO A 32 -0.09 -7.87 -6.33
C PRO A 32 -0.65 -8.04 -4.91
N PHE A 33 -0.08 -8.99 -4.17
CA PHE A 33 -0.37 -9.11 -2.74
C PHE A 33 0.02 -7.82 -2.01
N PHE A 34 -0.94 -7.23 -1.31
CA PHE A 34 -0.73 -6.04 -0.50
C PHE A 34 -1.83 -5.91 0.55
N PRO A 35 -1.57 -5.37 1.76
CA PRO A 35 -2.58 -5.28 2.81
C PRO A 35 -3.75 -4.40 2.38
N SER A 36 -4.97 -4.82 2.71
CA SER A 36 -6.18 -4.06 2.36
C SER A 36 -6.14 -2.63 2.90
N THR A 37 -5.69 -2.41 4.15
CA THR A 37 -5.57 -1.06 4.72
C THR A 37 -4.64 -0.16 3.90
N GLU A 38 -3.52 -0.72 3.44
CA GLU A 38 -2.53 0.03 2.68
C GLU A 38 -2.95 0.24 1.22
N TRP A 39 -3.73 -0.68 0.63
CA TRP A 39 -4.40 -0.42 -0.65
C TRP A 39 -5.27 0.83 -0.59
N LEU A 40 -6.03 0.99 0.50
CA LEU A 40 -6.90 2.14 0.69
C LEU A 40 -6.08 3.43 0.80
N ASN A 41 -4.95 3.39 1.52
CA ASN A 41 -4.03 4.53 1.62
C ASN A 41 -3.50 4.95 0.24
N ILE A 42 -3.05 3.99 -0.58
CA ILE A 42 -2.61 4.26 -1.96
C ILE A 42 -3.72 4.93 -2.77
N ILE A 43 -4.94 4.38 -2.73
CA ILE A 43 -6.10 4.89 -3.49
C ILE A 43 -6.48 6.31 -3.05
N GLN A 44 -6.34 6.61 -1.76
CA GLN A 44 -6.65 7.93 -1.19
C GLN A 44 -5.49 8.93 -1.31
N GLY A 45 -4.32 8.51 -1.81
CA GLY A 45 -3.12 9.34 -1.83
C GLY A 45 -2.53 9.61 -0.43
N ALA A 46 -2.88 8.78 0.56
CA ALA A 46 -2.30 8.81 1.90
C ALA A 46 -0.96 8.04 1.95
N SER A 47 -0.18 8.27 3.00
CA SER A 47 1.07 7.54 3.22
C SER A 47 0.81 6.06 3.54
N VAL A 48 1.67 5.19 3.00
CA VAL A 48 1.66 3.76 3.28
C VAL A 48 2.47 3.49 4.54
N ASN A 49 1.92 2.71 5.46
CA ASN A 49 2.65 2.25 6.64
C ASN A 49 3.47 0.99 6.32
N LEU A 50 4.78 1.15 6.15
CA LEU A 50 5.68 0.06 5.81
C LEU A 50 5.76 -1.02 6.89
N ASP A 51 5.56 -0.69 8.17
CA ASP A 51 5.57 -1.70 9.21
C ASP A 51 4.34 -2.64 9.10
N ILE A 52 3.18 -2.12 8.68
CA ILE A 52 1.97 -2.93 8.43
C ILE A 52 2.20 -3.86 7.24
N VAL A 53 2.82 -3.34 6.17
CA VAL A 53 3.21 -4.14 5.01
C VAL A 53 4.20 -5.24 5.41
N SER A 54 5.22 -4.90 6.22
CA SER A 54 6.19 -5.84 6.77
C SER A 54 5.53 -6.96 7.57
N ALA A 55 4.63 -6.60 8.50
CA ALA A 55 3.89 -7.57 9.29
C ALA A 55 3.07 -8.50 8.39
N SER A 56 2.39 -7.97 7.38
CA SER A 56 1.56 -8.76 6.46
C SER A 56 2.38 -9.74 5.59
N ILE A 57 3.53 -9.31 5.07
CA ILE A 57 4.44 -10.18 4.30
C ILE A 57 4.96 -11.32 5.18
N ASN A 58 5.40 -11.01 6.39
CA ASN A 58 5.96 -12.01 7.30
C ASN A 58 4.88 -12.96 7.83
N SER A 59 3.68 -12.46 8.12
CA SER A 59 2.53 -13.28 8.55
C SER A 59 2.14 -14.27 7.45
N SER A 60 2.15 -13.83 6.18
CA SER A 60 1.86 -14.69 5.03
C SER A 60 2.94 -15.76 4.80
N ALA A 61 4.22 -15.45 5.05
CA ALA A 61 5.32 -16.41 4.96
C ALA A 61 5.29 -17.46 6.08
N VAL A 62 4.80 -17.09 7.27
CA VAL A 62 4.58 -18.01 8.40
C VAL A 62 3.29 -18.82 8.22
N SER A 63 2.28 -18.24 7.56
CA SER A 63 1.00 -18.84 7.19
C SER A 63 1.07 -19.65 5.89
N ASN A 64 1.97 -20.63 5.82
CA ASN A 64 1.88 -21.68 4.79
C ASN A 64 0.85 -22.77 5.17
N GLN A 65 -0.15 -22.44 5.98
CA GLN A 65 -1.25 -23.34 6.35
C GLN A 65 -2.51 -22.97 5.58
N HIS A 66 -2.69 -23.71 4.48
CA HIS A 66 -3.96 -24.26 3.99
C HIS A 66 -5.20 -23.35 4.10
N VAL A 67 -5.50 -22.64 3.01
CA VAL A 67 -6.89 -22.22 2.73
C VAL A 67 -7.34 -22.95 1.48
N THR A 68 -7.90 -24.13 1.69
CA THR A 68 -8.81 -24.75 0.72
C THR A 68 -10.25 -24.45 1.16
N ASP A 69 -11.04 -24.18 0.13
CA ASP A 69 -12.51 -24.15 0.04
C ASP A 69 -13.30 -22.88 0.34
N ILE A 70 -13.71 -22.26 -0.77
CA ILE A 70 -15.11 -22.13 -1.24
C ILE A 70 -16.12 -21.67 -0.18
N GLY A 71 -16.67 -20.46 -0.40
CA GLY A 71 -18.04 -20.13 0.01
C GLY A 71 -18.19 -18.96 0.97
N ASN A 72 -18.38 -17.76 0.40
CA ASN A 72 -19.27 -16.69 0.87
C ASN A 72 -19.24 -16.14 2.31
N ILE A 73 -18.18 -16.34 3.11
CA ILE A 73 -18.10 -15.71 4.45
C ILE A 73 -16.65 -15.34 4.81
N LEU A 74 -15.90 -14.73 3.89
CA LEU A 74 -14.49 -14.39 4.14
C LEU A 74 -14.34 -13.06 4.91
N GLU A 75 -14.81 -13.06 6.16
CA GLU A 75 -14.26 -12.21 7.22
C GLU A 75 -13.48 -13.10 8.19
N LEU A 76 -12.43 -13.76 7.69
CA LEU A 76 -11.39 -14.25 8.58
C LEU A 76 -10.54 -13.06 8.98
N MET A 77 -11.04 -12.30 9.96
CA MET A 77 -10.21 -11.49 10.84
C MET A 77 -9.19 -12.41 11.50
N LEU A 78 -8.07 -12.64 10.81
CA LEU A 78 -6.90 -13.28 11.38
C LEU A 78 -6.32 -12.29 12.40
N LYS A 79 -6.81 -12.38 13.64
CA LYS A 79 -6.20 -11.78 14.84
C LYS A 79 -4.86 -12.48 15.10
N GLY A 80 -3.89 -12.27 14.21
CA GLY A 80 -2.48 -12.33 14.56
C GLY A 80 -2.17 -11.02 15.28
N SER A 81 -1.94 -11.07 16.60
CA SER A 81 -1.29 -9.96 17.30
C SER A 81 0.19 -9.96 16.90
N ASP A 82 0.47 -9.73 15.63
CA ASP A 82 1.83 -9.51 15.17
C ASP A 82 2.23 -8.15 15.71
N LYS A 83 3.19 -8.14 16.65
CA LYS A 83 3.84 -6.90 17.06
C LYS A 83 4.31 -6.23 15.78
N LEU A 84 3.86 -4.99 15.57
CA LEU A 84 4.29 -4.17 14.46
C LEU A 84 5.81 -4.03 14.54
N GLN A 85 6.54 -4.82 13.76
CA GLN A 85 7.99 -4.85 13.81
C GLN A 85 8.49 -3.68 12.99
N THR A 86 8.99 -2.66 13.67
CA THR A 86 9.59 -1.50 13.02
C THR A 86 10.76 -1.93 12.15
N ILE A 87 10.70 -1.53 10.89
CA ILE A 87 11.79 -1.74 9.93
C ILE A 87 12.98 -0.87 10.36
N THR A 88 14.12 -1.51 10.63
CA THR A 88 15.34 -0.81 11.08
C THR A 88 16.57 -1.13 10.24
N GLN A 89 16.44 -2.04 9.28
CA GLN A 89 17.55 -2.59 8.51
C GLN A 89 17.25 -2.51 7.02
N HIS A 90 18.31 -2.38 6.22
CA HIS A 90 18.21 -2.23 4.77
C HIS A 90 17.47 -3.37 4.08
N ARG A 91 17.74 -4.64 4.45
CA ARG A 91 17.12 -5.81 3.79
C ARG A 91 15.60 -5.90 4.00
N PRO A 92 15.09 -5.85 5.24
CA PRO A 92 13.65 -5.77 5.46
C PRO A 92 13.02 -4.57 4.76
N TRP A 93 13.70 -3.41 4.78
CA TRP A 93 13.23 -2.19 4.13
C TRP A 93 13.08 -2.36 2.61
N ILE A 94 14.12 -2.85 1.91
CA ILE A 94 14.09 -3.01 0.45
C ILE A 94 13.03 -4.03 0.02
N THR A 95 12.84 -5.09 0.81
CA THR A 95 11.78 -6.08 0.57
C THR A 95 10.42 -5.39 0.61
N VAL A 96 10.08 -4.74 1.73
CA VAL A 96 8.78 -4.09 1.91
C VAL A 96 8.54 -3.01 0.85
N GLN A 97 9.56 -2.19 0.57
CA GLN A 97 9.48 -1.14 -0.42
C GLN A 97 9.23 -1.69 -1.83
N THR A 98 9.75 -2.87 -2.16
CA THR A 98 9.47 -3.54 -3.44
C THR A 98 8.00 -3.93 -3.57
N TYR A 99 7.37 -4.45 -2.51
CA TYR A 99 5.93 -4.73 -2.50
C TYR A 99 5.11 -3.45 -2.66
N THR A 100 5.48 -2.39 -1.93
CA THR A 100 4.85 -1.07 -2.04
C THR A 100 4.94 -0.53 -3.47
N ILE A 101 6.11 -0.57 -4.11
CA ILE A 101 6.28 -0.09 -5.50
C ILE A 101 5.45 -0.91 -6.48
N ASN A 102 5.34 -2.23 -6.31
CA ASN A 102 4.50 -3.06 -7.17
C ASN A 102 3.02 -2.68 -7.03
N ALA A 103 2.55 -2.39 -5.81
CA ALA A 103 1.20 -1.91 -5.57
C ALA A 103 0.95 -0.53 -6.22
N TYR A 104 1.87 0.41 -6.04
CA TYR A 104 1.80 1.71 -6.71
C TYR A 104 1.85 1.60 -8.23
N LYS A 105 2.71 0.74 -8.78
CA LYS A 105 2.80 0.51 -10.23
C LYS A 105 1.49 -0.02 -10.81
N PHE A 106 0.77 -0.85 -10.06
CA PHE A 106 -0.51 -1.39 -10.48
C PHE A 106 -1.59 -0.31 -10.60
N VAL A 107 -1.64 0.63 -9.64
CA VAL A 107 -2.67 1.69 -9.60
C VAL A 107 -2.27 2.93 -10.39
N PHE A 108 -1.00 3.31 -10.33
CA PHE A 108 -0.42 4.52 -10.92
C PHE A 108 0.85 4.21 -11.73
N PRO A 109 0.73 3.59 -12.92
CA PRO A 109 1.89 3.17 -13.71
C PRO A 109 2.85 4.31 -14.07
N TRP A 110 2.33 5.54 -14.21
CA TRP A 110 3.12 6.73 -14.54
C TRP A 110 4.05 7.18 -13.41
N HIS A 111 3.80 6.79 -12.17
CA HIS A 111 4.62 7.16 -11.00
C HIS A 111 5.87 6.28 -10.83
N LEU A 112 6.04 5.26 -11.69
CA LEU A 112 7.08 4.24 -11.55
C LEU A 112 8.51 4.82 -11.64
N ALA A 113 8.74 5.78 -12.52
CA ALA A 113 10.05 6.39 -12.69
C ALA A 113 10.50 7.11 -11.42
N GLU A 114 9.59 7.87 -10.81
CA GLU A 114 9.82 8.57 -9.55
C GLU A 114 10.09 7.60 -8.41
N LEU A 115 9.23 6.59 -8.23
CA LEU A 115 9.38 5.58 -7.18
C LEU A 115 10.69 4.81 -7.29
N THR A 116 11.11 4.48 -8.52
CA THR A 116 12.37 3.78 -8.76
C THR A 116 13.58 4.66 -8.43
N ASN A 117 13.50 5.96 -8.73
CA ASN A 117 14.55 6.91 -8.36
C ASN A 117 14.63 7.10 -6.85
N TYR A 118 13.48 7.21 -6.18
CA TYR A 118 13.39 7.27 -4.72
C TYR A 118 13.99 6.03 -4.06
N LEU A 119 13.60 4.83 -4.53
CA LEU A 119 14.15 3.55 -4.07
C LEU A 119 15.68 3.55 -4.14
N ARG A 120 16.23 3.98 -5.27
CA ARG A 120 17.68 4.03 -5.50
C ARG A 120 18.36 4.97 -4.52
N HIS A 121 17.77 6.15 -4.29
CA HIS A 121 18.31 7.15 -3.37
C HIS A 121 18.42 6.61 -1.94
N ILE A 122 17.35 6.06 -1.37
CA ILE A 122 17.37 5.53 -0.01
C ILE A 122 18.25 4.27 0.10
N SER A 123 18.26 3.41 -0.94
CA SER A 123 19.17 2.26 -0.99
C SER A 123 20.65 2.69 -0.96
N GLN A 124 21.01 3.78 -1.66
CA GLN A 124 22.35 4.35 -1.59
C GLN A 124 22.67 4.88 -0.19
N LEU A 125 21.71 5.50 0.48
CA LEU A 125 21.88 5.99 1.84
C LEU A 125 22.17 4.84 2.82
N PHE A 126 21.42 3.73 2.75
CA PHE A 126 21.73 2.51 3.49
C PHE A 126 23.13 1.97 3.18
N ASN A 127 23.52 1.89 1.91
CA ASN A 127 24.83 1.37 1.52
C ASN A 127 26.00 2.28 1.94
N SER A 128 25.78 3.59 2.06
CA SER A 128 26.78 4.57 2.49
C SER A 128 26.89 4.74 4.01
N THR A 129 25.95 4.17 4.78
CA THR A 129 25.90 4.31 6.23
C THR A 129 26.35 3.03 6.92
N ILE A 130 26.88 3.17 8.13
CA ILE A 130 27.20 2.01 8.97
C ILE A 130 25.90 1.38 9.48
N SER A 131 25.92 0.07 9.73
CA SER A 131 24.72 -0.67 10.17
C SER A 131 24.06 -0.13 11.45
N ALA A 132 24.83 0.53 12.32
CA ALA A 132 24.31 1.17 13.52
C ALA A 132 23.44 2.41 13.23
N ALA A 133 23.61 3.05 12.06
CA ALA A 133 22.85 4.20 11.62
C ALA A 133 21.65 3.83 10.71
N HIS A 134 21.52 2.57 10.28
CA HIS A 134 20.37 2.09 9.50
C HIS A 134 19.00 2.42 10.11
N PRO A 135 18.79 2.37 11.45
CA PRO A 135 17.51 2.76 12.02
C PRO A 135 17.13 4.22 11.76
N GLN A 136 18.13 5.12 11.67
CA GLN A 136 17.89 6.54 11.37
C GLN A 136 17.53 6.74 9.90
N VAL A 137 18.17 5.97 9.01
CA VAL A 137 17.83 5.95 7.58
C VAL A 137 16.41 5.42 7.35
N ALA A 138 16.02 4.37 8.08
CA ALA A 138 14.66 3.85 8.03
C ALA A 138 13.64 4.86 8.62
N ALA A 139 13.99 5.53 9.73
CA ALA A 139 13.13 6.55 10.31
C ALA A 139 12.93 7.75 9.38
N TYR A 140 13.96 8.17 8.64
CA TYR A 140 13.86 9.24 7.64
C TYR A 140 12.76 8.95 6.61
N ASP A 141 12.64 7.70 6.17
CA ASP A 141 11.61 7.25 5.22
C ASP A 141 10.21 7.17 5.87
N CYS A 142 10.13 6.86 7.16
CA CYS A 142 8.87 6.70 7.91
C CYS A 142 8.34 7.98 8.59
N THR A 143 9.01 9.14 8.45
CA THR A 143 8.66 10.38 9.18
C THR A 143 7.57 11.29 8.56
N VAL A 144 6.66 10.76 7.73
CA VAL A 144 5.53 11.55 7.16
C VAL A 144 4.17 10.90 7.35
#